data_AF-A0A6N3B3E8-F1
#
_entry.id   AF-A0A6N3B3E8-F1
#
_cell.length_a   1.000
_cell.length_b   1.000
_cell.length_c   1.000
_cell.angle_alpha   90.00
_cell.angle_beta   90.00
_cell.angle_gamma   90.00
#
_symmetry.space_group_name_H-M   'P 1'
#
loop_
_entity.id
_entity.type
_entity.pdbx_description
1 polymer ?
#
loop_
_entity_poly.entity_id
_entity_poly.type
_entity_poly.pdbx_seq_one_letter_code
_entity_poly.pdbx_strand_id
1 'polypeptide(L)'
;MNQEQFIKKINIVLVEIDKMINNCDEYSYTNKQQLVSIKNELYDMINYLNSETIFQQKKGKEFLLSRVVIDSWPFNNEVGKLLVELEEDFNSLRKNIKMSKLKIFNETPLEFQEKNFFDEWEVSYLDLMEVNQGSPLVGSLSINGQVIIKEQGFGGPLLYFNRKIYIPVFIRRFCVVGFRLAILNLDDLSIEYIGGIEDLVYLKEIKGNRIYFYTDIYKSTEKNLTLYEQI
;
A
#
# COMPACT_ATOMS: atom_id res chain seq x y z
N MET A 1 -2.82 14.57 -11.16
CA MET A 1 -1.51 13.97 -11.52
C MET A 1 -1.38 12.63 -10.82
N ASN A 2 -0.88 11.59 -11.48
CA ASN A 2 -0.64 10.27 -10.88
C ASN A 2 0.83 10.12 -10.42
N GLN A 3 1.16 9.04 -9.70
CA GLN A 3 2.50 8.81 -9.14
C GLN A 3 3.60 8.78 -10.23
N GLU A 4 3.34 8.13 -11.37
CA GLU A 4 4.31 8.04 -12.46
C GLU A 4 4.62 9.41 -13.09
N GLN A 5 3.57 10.22 -13.30
CA GLN A 5 3.71 11.60 -13.79
C GLN A 5 4.47 12.48 -12.80
N PHE A 6 4.22 12.30 -11.50
CA PHE A 6 4.93 13.04 -10.46
C PHE A 6 6.41 12.67 -10.38
N ILE A 7 6.76 11.37 -10.44
CA ILE A 7 8.16 10.93 -10.46
C ILE A 7 8.88 11.45 -11.71
N LYS A 8 8.22 11.47 -12.87
CA LYS A 8 8.76 12.12 -14.09
C LYS A 8 9.05 13.60 -13.86
N LYS A 9 8.15 14.33 -13.21
CA LYS A 9 8.33 15.75 -12.87
C LYS A 9 9.51 15.97 -11.91
N ILE A 10 9.67 15.12 -10.88
CA ILE A 10 10.85 15.17 -9.99
C ILE A 10 12.14 14.92 -10.77
N ASN A 11 12.18 13.91 -11.64
CA ASN A 11 13.40 13.57 -12.39
C ASN A 11 13.87 14.73 -13.29
N ILE A 12 12.95 15.49 -13.89
CA ILE A 12 13.29 16.70 -14.64
C ILE A 12 13.97 17.73 -13.73
N VAL A 13 13.42 17.98 -12.55
CA VAL A 13 13.98 18.94 -11.59
C VAL A 13 15.34 18.47 -11.04
N LEU A 14 15.51 17.16 -10.79
CA LEU A 14 16.78 16.58 -10.36
C LEU A 14 17.90 16.83 -11.37
N VAL A 15 17.62 16.71 -12.67
CA VAL A 15 18.59 17.00 -13.74
C VAL A 15 19.04 18.46 -13.69
N GLU A 16 18.13 19.39 -13.47
CA GLU A 16 18.47 20.82 -13.36
C GLU A 16 19.27 21.12 -12.08
N ILE A 17 18.91 20.52 -10.95
CA ILE A 17 19.68 20.65 -9.71
C ILE A 17 21.09 20.08 -9.88
N ASP A 18 21.26 18.96 -10.58
CA ASP A 18 22.58 18.37 -10.84
C ASP A 18 23.46 19.27 -11.71
N LYS A 19 22.88 19.94 -12.71
CA LYS A 19 23.60 20.98 -13.47
C LYS A 19 24.03 22.13 -12.55
N MET A 20 23.14 22.60 -11.67
CA MET A 20 23.44 23.67 -10.72
C MET A 20 24.53 23.27 -9.72
N ILE A 21 24.55 22.03 -9.24
CA ILE A 21 25.59 21.51 -8.33
C ILE A 21 26.96 21.48 -9.02
N ASN A 22 26.99 21.07 -10.28
CA ASN A 22 28.23 20.95 -11.05
C ASN A 22 28.83 22.32 -11.42
N ASN A 23 27.97 23.32 -11.60
CA ASN A 23 28.35 24.70 -11.94
C ASN A 23 28.10 25.67 -10.77
N CYS A 24 28.19 25.19 -9.52
CA CYS A 24 27.75 25.95 -8.35
C CYS A 24 28.43 27.33 -8.23
N ASP A 25 29.70 27.43 -8.65
CA ASP A 25 30.48 28.67 -8.60
C ASP A 25 29.93 29.78 -9.52
N GLU A 26 29.07 29.43 -10.49
CA GLU A 26 28.40 30.36 -11.39
C GLU A 26 27.16 31.03 -10.76
N TYR A 27 26.71 30.55 -9.59
CA TYR A 27 25.49 31.02 -8.93
C TYR A 27 25.81 31.76 -7.64
N SER A 28 25.55 33.07 -7.62
CA SER A 28 25.85 33.93 -6.45
C SER A 28 24.83 33.81 -5.30
N TYR A 29 23.72 33.11 -5.52
CA TYR A 29 22.54 33.11 -4.64
C TYR A 29 22.29 31.76 -3.95
N THR A 30 23.10 30.75 -4.23
CA THR A 30 22.99 29.42 -3.61
C THR A 30 24.36 28.84 -3.32
N ASN A 31 24.39 27.76 -2.54
CA ASN A 31 25.59 26.98 -2.34
C ASN A 31 25.33 25.49 -2.56
N LYS A 32 26.43 24.76 -2.77
CA LYS A 32 26.39 23.33 -3.06
C LYS A 32 25.69 22.51 -1.98
N GLN A 33 25.80 22.90 -0.71
CA GLN A 33 25.15 22.18 0.40
C GLN A 33 23.62 22.33 0.35
N GLN A 34 23.12 23.53 0.05
CA GLN A 34 21.68 23.78 -0.12
C GLN A 34 21.12 22.95 -1.29
N LEU A 35 21.80 22.96 -2.44
CA LEU A 35 21.38 22.18 -3.61
C LEU A 35 21.35 20.67 -3.32
N VAL A 36 22.36 20.16 -2.60
CA VAL A 36 22.40 18.75 -2.18
C VAL A 36 21.27 18.42 -1.20
N SER A 37 20.95 19.32 -0.26
CA SER A 37 19.82 19.13 0.67
C SER A 37 18.49 18.98 -0.09
N ILE A 38 18.27 19.84 -1.09
CA ILE A 38 17.05 19.84 -1.90
C ILE A 38 16.98 18.58 -2.76
N LYS A 39 18.10 18.18 -3.36
CA LYS A 39 18.22 16.89 -4.06
C LYS A 39 17.82 15.71 -3.16
N ASN A 40 18.29 15.70 -1.91
CA ASN A 40 17.92 14.66 -0.95
C ASN A 40 16.43 14.68 -0.58
N GLU A 41 15.82 15.87 -0.42
CA GLU A 41 14.37 15.98 -0.19
C GLU A 41 13.54 15.45 -1.35
N LEU A 42 13.96 15.70 -2.59
CA LEU A 42 13.31 15.15 -3.79
C LEU A 42 13.41 13.62 -3.85
N TYR A 43 14.57 13.05 -3.51
CA TYR A 43 14.69 11.59 -3.38
C TYR A 43 13.84 11.03 -2.25
N ASP A 44 13.75 11.72 -1.11
CA ASP A 44 12.87 11.32 -0.01
C ASP A 44 11.39 11.32 -0.43
N MET A 45 10.95 12.25 -1.29
CA MET A 45 9.60 12.24 -1.86
C MET A 45 9.38 11.03 -2.78
N ILE A 46 10.33 10.71 -3.66
CA ILE A 46 10.28 9.51 -4.51
C ILE A 46 10.22 8.26 -3.63
N ASN A 47 11.12 8.15 -2.66
CA ASN A 47 11.18 7.04 -1.73
C ASN A 47 9.89 6.92 -0.93
N TYR A 48 9.26 8.02 -0.52
CA TYR A 48 7.97 7.99 0.19
C TYR A 48 6.86 7.39 -0.67
N LEU A 49 6.82 7.72 -1.96
CA LEU A 49 5.82 7.20 -2.89
C LEU A 49 6.11 5.75 -3.30
N ASN A 50 7.38 5.38 -3.41
CA ASN A 50 7.81 4.04 -3.79
C ASN A 50 7.92 3.07 -2.59
N SER A 51 7.99 3.58 -1.36
CA SER A 51 8.02 2.73 -0.17
C SER A 51 6.64 2.12 0.05
N GLU A 52 6.47 0.87 -0.38
CA GLU A 52 5.32 0.03 -0.01
C GLU A 52 5.21 -0.15 1.52
N THR A 53 6.29 0.09 2.26
CA THR A 53 6.35 -0.09 3.71
C THR A 53 5.97 1.18 4.50
N ILE A 54 4.89 1.06 5.27
CA ILE A 54 4.39 2.01 6.28
C ILE A 54 5.42 2.37 7.38
N PHE A 55 6.57 1.67 7.45
CA PHE A 55 7.41 1.61 8.65
C PHE A 55 8.62 2.56 8.73
N GLN A 56 8.83 3.44 7.73
CA GLN A 56 9.78 4.55 7.87
C GLN A 56 9.17 5.93 7.65
N GLN A 57 7.84 6.06 7.77
CA GLN A 57 7.29 7.41 7.96
C GLN A 57 7.70 7.88 9.36
N LYS A 58 8.84 8.58 9.46
CA LYS A 58 9.06 9.52 10.56
C LYS A 58 7.78 10.34 10.65
N LYS A 59 7.02 10.14 11.72
CA LYS A 59 5.82 10.92 12.04
C LYS A 59 6.09 12.39 11.69
N GLY A 60 5.33 12.94 10.74
CA GLY A 60 5.30 14.38 10.49
C GLY A 60 6.50 15.01 9.79
N LYS A 61 7.24 14.31 8.90
CA LYS A 61 8.14 15.05 7.98
C LYS A 61 7.28 15.88 7.01
N GLU A 62 7.19 17.18 7.28
CA GLU A 62 6.76 18.16 6.29
C GLU A 62 7.93 18.39 5.34
N PHE A 63 7.66 18.26 4.04
CA PHE A 63 8.59 18.70 3.03
C PHE A 63 8.35 20.20 2.86
N LEU A 64 9.40 21.00 3.02
CA LEU A 64 9.29 22.46 3.10
C LEU A 64 10.02 23.12 1.93
N LEU A 65 9.89 22.55 0.73
CA LEU A 65 10.56 23.04 -0.48
C LEU A 65 10.18 24.50 -0.77
N SER A 66 8.90 24.84 -0.62
CA SER A 66 8.36 26.19 -0.73
C SER A 66 9.02 27.15 0.25
N ARG A 67 9.26 26.73 1.49
CA ARG A 67 9.95 27.52 2.50
C ARG A 67 11.43 27.68 2.20
N VAL A 68 12.09 26.64 1.68
CA VAL A 68 13.49 26.73 1.21
C VAL A 68 13.62 27.74 0.06
N VAL A 69 12.65 27.74 -0.86
CA VAL A 69 12.61 28.71 -1.97
C VAL A 69 12.34 30.14 -1.46
N ILE A 70 11.41 30.33 -0.53
CA ILE A 70 11.05 31.66 0.01
C ILE A 70 12.14 32.23 0.93
N ASP A 71 12.65 31.43 1.87
CA ASP A 71 13.55 31.89 2.94
C ASP A 71 15.01 31.99 2.46
N SER A 72 15.42 31.19 1.47
CA SER A 72 16.83 31.13 1.01
C SER A 72 17.05 31.57 -0.45
N TRP A 73 15.97 31.83 -1.20
CA TRP A 73 15.95 32.16 -2.64
C TRP A 73 17.12 31.60 -3.48
N PRO A 74 17.39 30.29 -3.45
CA PRO A 74 18.61 29.75 -4.05
C PRO A 74 18.47 29.41 -5.55
N PHE A 75 17.46 29.94 -6.24
CA PHE A 75 17.13 29.49 -7.60
C PHE A 75 16.79 30.61 -8.57
N ASN A 76 16.93 30.29 -9.86
CA ASN A 76 16.21 31.01 -10.90
C ASN A 76 14.69 30.84 -10.69
N ASN A 77 13.90 31.77 -11.21
CA ASN A 77 12.46 31.78 -10.99
C ASN A 77 11.75 30.52 -11.54
N GLU A 78 12.36 29.77 -12.46
CA GLU A 78 11.74 28.58 -13.07
C GLU A 78 11.90 27.33 -12.20
N VAL A 79 13.12 27.00 -11.77
CA VAL A 79 13.37 25.86 -10.87
C VAL A 79 12.70 26.08 -9.52
N GLY A 80 12.73 27.32 -9.00
CA GLY A 80 12.02 27.68 -7.77
C GLY A 80 10.50 27.44 -7.87
N LYS A 81 9.87 27.82 -8.98
CA LYS A 81 8.44 27.54 -9.23
C LYS A 81 8.15 26.05 -9.28
N LEU A 82 8.97 25.28 -10.00
CA LEU A 82 8.80 23.83 -10.11
C LEU A 82 8.90 23.13 -8.75
N LEU A 83 9.78 23.58 -7.85
CA LEU A 83 9.89 23.04 -6.50
C LEU A 83 8.65 23.32 -5.64
N VAL A 84 8.06 24.51 -5.75
CA VAL A 84 6.80 24.85 -5.06
C VAL A 84 5.66 23.98 -5.57
N GLU A 85 5.51 23.88 -6.90
CA GLU A 85 4.48 23.03 -7.50
C GLU A 85 4.64 21.56 -7.11
N LEU A 86 5.88 21.04 -7.07
CA LEU A 86 6.16 19.68 -6.62
C LEU A 86 5.70 19.44 -5.18
N GLU A 87 5.83 20.41 -4.28
CA GLU A 87 5.34 20.26 -2.91
C GLU A 87 3.81 20.18 -2.86
N GLU A 88 3.11 21.04 -3.59
CA GLU A 88 1.63 21.02 -3.67
C GLU A 88 1.12 19.71 -4.26
N ASP A 89 1.74 19.28 -5.36
CA ASP A 89 1.46 18.03 -6.05
C ASP A 89 1.68 16.81 -5.13
N PHE A 90 2.79 16.81 -4.38
CA PHE A 90 3.11 15.77 -3.40
C PHE A 90 2.07 15.73 -2.27
N ASN A 91 1.67 16.88 -1.74
CA ASN A 91 0.66 16.97 -0.69
C ASN A 91 -0.70 16.45 -1.15
N SER A 92 -1.08 16.75 -2.39
CA SER A 92 -2.28 16.22 -3.03
C SER A 92 -2.24 14.68 -3.16
N LEU A 93 -1.13 14.14 -3.67
CA LEU A 93 -0.91 12.69 -3.77
C LEU A 93 -0.95 12.00 -2.40
N ARG A 94 -0.25 12.56 -1.42
CA ARG A 94 -0.25 12.06 -0.03
C ARG A 94 -1.65 12.04 0.57
N LYS A 95 -2.44 13.09 0.34
CA LYS A 95 -3.84 13.17 0.80
C LYS A 95 -4.68 12.07 0.14
N ASN A 96 -4.52 11.85 -1.16
CA ASN A 96 -5.23 10.78 -1.87
C ASN A 96 -4.84 9.38 -1.38
N ILE A 97 -3.55 9.12 -1.15
CA ILE A 97 -3.08 7.85 -0.55
C ILE A 97 -3.65 7.69 0.87
N LYS A 98 -3.71 8.77 1.66
CA LYS A 98 -4.30 8.73 3.00
C LYS A 98 -5.81 8.51 2.93
N MET A 99 -6.51 9.08 1.96
CA MET A 99 -7.96 8.91 1.75
C MET A 99 -8.34 7.53 1.21
N SER A 100 -7.55 6.95 0.29
CA SER A 100 -7.74 5.56 -0.14
C SER A 100 -7.52 4.58 1.01
N LYS A 101 -6.58 4.88 1.93
CA LYS A 101 -6.37 4.11 3.17
C LYS A 101 -7.41 4.38 4.27
N LEU A 102 -8.08 5.54 4.24
CA LEU A 102 -9.18 5.91 5.17
C LEU A 102 -10.54 5.36 4.74
N LYS A 103 -10.65 4.74 3.57
CA LYS A 103 -11.69 3.72 3.31
C LYS A 103 -11.40 2.48 4.16
N ILE A 104 -11.39 2.67 5.48
CA ILE A 104 -11.66 1.58 6.43
C ILE A 104 -13.14 1.34 6.26
N PHE A 105 -13.50 0.52 5.29
CA PHE A 105 -14.79 -0.14 5.37
C PHE A 105 -14.80 -0.84 6.73
N ASN A 106 -15.83 -0.64 7.55
CA ASN A 106 -16.04 -1.39 8.79
C ASN A 106 -16.42 -2.83 8.43
N GLU A 107 -15.56 -3.51 7.67
CA GLU A 107 -15.81 -4.84 7.17
C GLU A 107 -15.70 -5.82 8.31
N THR A 108 -16.60 -6.78 8.26
CA THR A 108 -16.64 -7.92 9.14
C THR A 108 -16.62 -9.17 8.30
N PRO A 109 -16.29 -10.34 8.87
CA PRO A 109 -16.40 -11.60 8.14
C PRO A 109 -17.83 -11.92 7.64
N LEU A 110 -18.85 -11.20 8.12
CA LEU A 110 -20.24 -11.33 7.69
C LEU A 110 -20.64 -10.29 6.63
N GLU A 111 -19.89 -9.19 6.51
CA GLU A 111 -20.22 -8.07 5.63
C GLU A 111 -18.92 -7.39 5.19
N PHE A 112 -18.52 -7.62 3.95
CA PHE A 112 -17.31 -7.07 3.34
C PHE A 112 -17.54 -6.75 1.86
N GLN A 113 -16.68 -5.92 1.29
CA GLN A 113 -16.75 -5.51 -0.10
C GLN A 113 -16.52 -6.69 -1.04
N GLU A 114 -17.53 -7.01 -1.83
CA GLU A 114 -17.52 -8.16 -2.74
C GLU A 114 -16.60 -7.94 -3.94
N LYS A 115 -16.41 -6.69 -4.39
CA LYS A 115 -15.63 -6.36 -5.57
C LYS A 115 -14.61 -5.27 -5.27
N ASN A 116 -13.33 -5.62 -5.34
CA ASN A 116 -12.21 -4.75 -5.06
C ASN A 116 -11.37 -4.52 -6.33
N PHE A 117 -10.73 -3.35 -6.40
CA PHE A 117 -9.78 -3.03 -7.46
C PHE A 117 -8.43 -2.73 -6.82
N PHE A 118 -7.42 -3.52 -7.18
CA PHE A 118 -6.05 -3.36 -6.73
C PHE A 118 -5.16 -3.20 -7.95
N ASP A 119 -4.58 -2.01 -8.11
CA ASP A 119 -3.83 -1.62 -9.31
C ASP A 119 -4.67 -1.86 -10.58
N GLU A 120 -4.19 -2.72 -11.49
CA GLU A 120 -4.92 -3.16 -12.70
C GLU A 120 -5.88 -4.35 -12.50
N TRP A 121 -5.91 -4.95 -11.30
CA TRP A 121 -6.63 -6.20 -11.03
C TRP A 121 -8.01 -5.96 -10.42
N GLU A 122 -9.02 -6.53 -11.05
CA GLU A 122 -10.34 -6.69 -10.45
C GLU A 122 -10.40 -8.00 -9.65
N VAL A 123 -10.73 -7.90 -8.38
CA VAL A 123 -10.86 -9.04 -7.47
C VAL A 123 -12.28 -9.09 -6.94
N SER A 124 -13.02 -10.12 -7.33
CA SER A 124 -14.44 -10.22 -7.03
C SER A 124 -14.78 -11.56 -6.39
N TYR A 125 -15.51 -11.51 -5.28
CA TYR A 125 -16.21 -12.66 -4.70
C TYR A 125 -17.46 -12.95 -5.52
N LEU A 126 -17.76 -14.24 -5.69
CA LEU A 126 -18.93 -14.75 -6.39
C LEU A 126 -19.63 -15.78 -5.49
N ASP A 127 -20.95 -15.89 -5.62
CA ASP A 127 -21.76 -16.91 -4.95
C ASP A 127 -21.55 -16.96 -3.43
N LEU A 128 -21.46 -15.78 -2.79
CA LEU A 128 -21.28 -15.67 -1.34
C LEU A 128 -22.43 -16.35 -0.59
N MET A 129 -22.07 -17.16 0.40
CA MET A 129 -22.99 -17.82 1.31
C MET A 129 -22.42 -17.85 2.71
N GLU A 130 -23.29 -17.81 3.72
CA GLU A 130 -22.86 -18.06 5.10
C GLU A 130 -22.46 -19.54 5.25
N VAL A 131 -21.36 -19.81 5.95
CA VAL A 131 -20.93 -21.20 6.24
C VAL A 131 -22.02 -21.97 7.02
N ASN A 132 -22.65 -21.26 7.96
CA ASN A 132 -23.80 -21.59 8.79
C ASN A 132 -24.56 -20.30 9.11
N GLN A 133 -25.81 -20.40 9.56
CA GLN A 133 -26.61 -19.21 9.91
C GLN A 133 -25.89 -18.29 10.91
N GLY A 134 -25.68 -17.02 10.53
CA GLY A 134 -25.03 -16.00 11.35
C GLY A 134 -23.51 -16.17 11.49
N SER A 135 -22.88 -16.94 10.59
CA SER A 135 -21.43 -17.15 10.55
C SER A 135 -20.81 -16.44 9.33
N PRO A 136 -19.47 -16.40 9.20
CA PRO A 136 -18.81 -15.70 8.11
C PRO A 136 -19.29 -16.12 6.71
N LEU A 137 -19.26 -15.16 5.78
CA LEU A 137 -19.51 -15.41 4.37
C LEU A 137 -18.28 -16.04 3.70
N VAL A 138 -18.55 -16.97 2.79
CA VAL A 138 -17.57 -17.60 1.91
C VAL A 138 -18.11 -17.69 0.50
N GLY A 139 -17.26 -17.55 -0.50
CA GLY A 139 -17.64 -17.63 -1.92
C GLY A 139 -16.47 -18.02 -2.81
N SER A 140 -16.74 -18.12 -4.11
CA SER A 140 -15.69 -18.28 -5.11
C SER A 140 -14.94 -16.97 -5.30
N LEU A 141 -13.64 -17.03 -5.60
CA LEU A 141 -12.84 -15.86 -5.93
C LEU A 141 -12.55 -15.80 -7.43
N SER A 142 -12.75 -14.63 -8.02
CA SER A 142 -12.40 -14.33 -9.40
C SER A 142 -11.42 -13.16 -9.50
N ILE A 143 -10.50 -13.27 -10.45
CA ILE A 143 -9.53 -12.24 -10.79
C ILE A 143 -9.74 -11.87 -12.26
N ASN A 144 -10.04 -10.62 -12.56
CA ASN A 144 -10.41 -10.15 -13.91
C ASN A 144 -11.50 -11.01 -14.57
N GLY A 145 -12.48 -11.45 -13.77
CA GLY A 145 -13.59 -12.30 -14.21
C GLY A 145 -13.25 -13.79 -14.36
N GLN A 146 -11.99 -14.20 -14.19
CA GLN A 146 -11.58 -15.60 -14.19
C GLN A 146 -11.62 -16.18 -12.78
N VAL A 147 -12.41 -17.25 -12.58
CA VAL A 147 -12.47 -17.97 -11.31
C VAL A 147 -11.17 -18.75 -11.08
N ILE A 148 -10.54 -18.56 -9.91
CA ILE A 148 -9.22 -19.13 -9.61
C ILE A 148 -9.32 -20.61 -9.22
N ILE A 149 -10.13 -20.92 -8.19
CA ILE A 149 -10.42 -22.30 -7.77
C ILE A 149 -11.90 -22.42 -7.44
N LYS A 150 -12.64 -23.22 -8.21
CA LYS A 150 -14.11 -23.34 -8.08
C LYS A 150 -14.58 -24.02 -6.79
N GLU A 151 -13.80 -24.94 -6.24
CA GLU A 151 -14.21 -25.76 -5.09
C GLU A 151 -13.79 -25.15 -3.74
N GLN A 152 -13.06 -24.03 -3.77
CA GLN A 152 -12.49 -23.42 -2.59
C GLN A 152 -13.34 -22.23 -2.15
N GLY A 153 -13.88 -22.29 -0.94
CA GLY A 153 -14.56 -21.14 -0.32
C GLY A 153 -13.55 -20.14 0.23
N PHE A 154 -13.57 -18.91 -0.29
CA PHE A 154 -12.81 -17.77 0.19
C PHE A 154 -13.71 -16.88 1.04
N GLY A 155 -13.28 -16.55 2.25
CA GLY A 155 -13.97 -15.59 3.12
C GLY A 155 -13.30 -14.22 3.09
N GLY A 156 -13.91 -13.25 3.74
CA GLY A 156 -13.38 -11.89 3.86
C GLY A 156 -13.34 -11.38 5.32
N PRO A 157 -12.92 -10.13 5.53
CA PRO A 157 -12.31 -9.25 4.54
C PRO A 157 -10.92 -9.73 4.10
N LEU A 158 -10.44 -9.27 2.95
CA LEU A 158 -9.09 -9.54 2.44
C LEU A 158 -8.14 -8.37 2.71
N LEU A 159 -6.83 -8.61 2.67
CA LEU A 159 -5.82 -7.55 2.67
C LEU A 159 -5.00 -7.63 1.39
N TYR A 160 -4.61 -6.46 0.86
CA TYR A 160 -3.73 -6.35 -0.31
C TYR A 160 -2.40 -5.71 0.09
N PHE A 161 -1.29 -6.37 -0.25
CA PHE A 161 0.07 -5.86 0.00
C PHE A 161 1.08 -6.52 -0.94
N ASN A 162 1.96 -5.72 -1.57
CA ASN A 162 3.02 -6.16 -2.48
C ASN A 162 2.55 -7.15 -3.56
N ARG A 163 1.52 -6.77 -4.33
CA ARG A 163 0.91 -7.60 -5.39
C ARG A 163 0.38 -8.96 -4.91
N LYS A 164 0.21 -9.12 -3.58
CA LYS A 164 -0.34 -10.31 -2.95
C LYS A 164 -1.62 -9.99 -2.21
N ILE A 165 -2.56 -10.92 -2.29
CA ILE A 165 -3.80 -10.90 -1.54
C ILE A 165 -3.71 -11.90 -0.40
N TYR A 166 -3.99 -11.44 0.80
CA TYR A 166 -4.09 -12.25 2.00
C TYR A 166 -5.56 -12.43 2.29
N ILE A 167 -6.02 -13.68 2.30
CA ILE A 167 -7.44 -13.98 2.30
C ILE A 167 -7.76 -15.20 3.17
N PRO A 168 -8.81 -15.14 4.01
CA PRO A 168 -9.35 -16.31 4.70
C PRO A 168 -9.84 -17.36 3.70
N VAL A 169 -9.49 -18.62 3.95
CA VAL A 169 -9.93 -19.76 3.15
C VAL A 169 -10.61 -20.78 4.03
N PHE A 170 -11.86 -21.10 3.71
CA PHE A 170 -12.64 -22.07 4.45
C PHE A 170 -12.19 -23.49 4.14
N ILE A 171 -11.89 -24.24 5.19
CA ILE A 171 -11.43 -25.63 5.12
C ILE A 171 -12.49 -26.51 5.78
N ARG A 172 -13.01 -27.46 5.01
CA ARG A 172 -13.90 -28.51 5.51
C ARG A 172 -13.38 -29.88 5.07
N ARG A 173 -12.79 -30.61 6.00
CA ARG A 173 -12.27 -31.98 5.82
C ARG A 173 -12.80 -32.88 6.93
N PHE A 174 -12.57 -34.19 6.82
CA PHE A 174 -13.06 -35.14 7.82
C PHE A 174 -12.55 -34.76 9.23
N CYS A 175 -13.49 -34.49 10.15
CA CYS A 175 -13.26 -34.02 11.54
C CYS A 175 -12.58 -32.65 11.72
N VAL A 176 -12.32 -31.87 10.66
CA VAL A 176 -11.68 -30.56 10.77
C VAL A 176 -12.46 -29.52 9.95
N VAL A 177 -12.94 -28.48 10.63
CA VAL A 177 -13.67 -27.36 10.04
C VAL A 177 -13.10 -26.06 10.59
N GLY A 178 -12.85 -25.09 9.73
CA GLY A 178 -12.38 -23.77 10.13
C GLY A 178 -11.85 -22.97 8.95
N PHE A 179 -11.06 -21.95 9.23
CA PHE A 179 -10.42 -21.08 8.27
C PHE A 179 -8.91 -21.21 8.35
N ARG A 180 -8.26 -21.10 7.19
CA ARG A 180 -6.82 -20.98 7.07
C ARG A 180 -6.50 -19.73 6.26
N LEU A 181 -5.38 -19.10 6.55
CA LEU A 181 -4.93 -17.94 5.77
C LEU A 181 -4.25 -18.42 4.48
N ALA A 182 -4.63 -17.82 3.36
CA ALA A 182 -3.93 -18.00 2.08
C ALA A 182 -3.34 -16.69 1.57
N ILE A 183 -2.27 -16.82 0.81
CA ILE A 183 -1.60 -15.76 0.06
C ILE A 183 -1.80 -16.08 -1.41
N LEU A 184 -2.50 -15.22 -2.13
CA LEU A 184 -2.64 -15.28 -3.59
C LEU A 184 -1.68 -14.26 -4.21
N ASN A 185 -0.74 -14.71 -5.03
CA ASN A 185 0.10 -13.83 -5.82
C ASN A 185 -0.62 -13.43 -7.12
N LEU A 186 -0.76 -12.13 -7.39
CA LEU A 186 -1.46 -11.66 -8.58
C LEU A 186 -0.63 -11.79 -9.87
N ASP A 187 0.69 -11.96 -9.79
CA ASP A 187 1.55 -12.08 -10.97
C ASP A 187 1.42 -13.43 -11.67
N ASP A 188 1.32 -14.51 -10.89
CA ASP A 188 1.26 -15.89 -11.40
C ASP A 188 0.01 -16.66 -10.94
N LEU A 189 -0.89 -16.00 -10.20
CA LEU A 189 -2.11 -16.56 -9.63
C LEU A 189 -1.87 -17.76 -8.70
N SER A 190 -0.64 -17.92 -8.20
CA SER A 190 -0.29 -18.98 -7.26
C SER A 190 -0.88 -18.72 -5.87
N ILE A 191 -1.27 -19.80 -5.20
CA ILE A 191 -1.85 -19.76 -3.85
C ILE A 191 -0.96 -20.53 -2.87
N GLU A 192 -0.52 -19.85 -1.82
CA GLU A 192 0.19 -20.44 -0.68
C GLU A 192 -0.70 -20.41 0.57
N TYR A 193 -0.72 -21.50 1.33
CA TYR A 193 -1.45 -21.57 2.60
C TYR A 193 -0.51 -21.46 3.79
N ILE A 194 -0.72 -20.47 4.65
CA ILE A 194 0.13 -20.20 5.81
C ILE A 194 -0.64 -20.39 7.13
N GLY A 195 0.10 -20.70 8.20
CA GLY A 195 -0.48 -20.95 9.53
C GLY A 195 -1.28 -22.25 9.64
N GLY A 196 -1.92 -22.43 10.79
CA GLY A 196 -2.83 -23.53 11.09
C GLY A 196 -4.28 -23.25 10.67
N ILE A 197 -5.17 -24.19 10.98
CA ILE A 197 -6.62 -24.00 10.85
C ILE A 197 -7.12 -23.39 12.15
N GLU A 198 -7.92 -22.32 12.04
CA GLU A 198 -8.49 -21.55 13.14
C GLU A 198 -10.01 -21.51 13.00
N ASP A 199 -10.75 -21.27 14.09
CA ASP A 199 -12.22 -21.16 14.01
C ASP A 199 -12.67 -19.98 13.14
N LEU A 200 -11.86 -18.93 13.10
CA LEU A 200 -12.02 -17.75 12.26
C LEU A 200 -10.65 -17.18 11.88
N VAL A 201 -10.58 -16.54 10.72
CA VAL A 201 -9.46 -15.65 10.36
C VAL A 201 -10.06 -14.29 10.01
N TYR A 202 -10.16 -13.39 10.98
CA TYR A 202 -10.62 -12.02 10.76
C TYR A 202 -9.40 -11.10 10.64
N LEU A 203 -9.02 -10.81 9.39
CA LEU A 203 -7.85 -9.99 9.08
C LEU A 203 -7.95 -8.58 9.68
N LYS A 204 -6.86 -8.14 10.32
CA LYS A 204 -6.74 -6.82 10.94
C LYS A 204 -5.82 -5.91 10.15
N GLU A 205 -4.54 -6.28 10.03
CA GLU A 205 -3.52 -5.48 9.35
C GLU A 205 -2.26 -6.30 9.05
N ILE A 206 -1.44 -5.79 8.12
CA ILE A 206 -0.06 -6.23 7.92
C ILE A 206 0.86 -5.14 8.46
N LYS A 207 1.78 -5.52 9.34
CA LYS A 207 2.68 -4.62 10.03
C LYS A 207 4.09 -5.19 10.08
N GLY A 208 5.01 -4.53 9.38
CA GLY A 208 6.34 -5.06 9.12
C GLY A 208 6.25 -6.35 8.30
N ASN A 209 6.97 -7.39 8.72
CA ASN A 209 6.90 -8.72 8.11
C ASN A 209 5.88 -9.64 8.80
N ARG A 210 4.82 -9.09 9.39
CA ARG A 210 3.82 -9.86 10.12
C ARG A 210 2.41 -9.50 9.69
N ILE A 211 1.56 -10.51 9.62
CA ILE A 211 0.11 -10.34 9.45
C ILE A 211 -0.58 -10.62 10.77
N TYR A 212 -1.54 -9.75 11.13
CA TYR A 212 -2.31 -9.81 12.36
C TYR A 212 -3.78 -10.08 12.03
N PHE A 213 -4.41 -10.98 12.80
CA PHE A 213 -5.80 -11.36 12.63
C PHE A 213 -6.42 -11.82 13.94
N TYR A 214 -7.74 -11.76 14.04
CA TYR A 214 -8.51 -12.30 15.16
C TYR A 214 -9.05 -13.68 14.84
N THR A 215 -9.18 -14.53 15.87
CA THR A 215 -9.75 -15.88 15.74
C THR A 215 -11.19 -15.98 16.21
N ASP A 216 -11.85 -14.86 16.46
CA ASP A 216 -13.27 -14.78 16.83
C ASP A 216 -13.89 -13.43 16.38
N ILE A 217 -15.21 -13.41 16.23
CA ILE A 217 -15.96 -12.23 15.74
C ILE A 217 -15.94 -11.04 16.71
N TYR A 218 -15.70 -11.29 18.00
CA TYR A 218 -15.66 -10.27 19.04
C TYR A 218 -14.25 -9.67 19.21
N LYS A 219 -13.28 -10.11 18.40
CA LYS A 219 -11.88 -9.66 18.45
C LYS A 219 -11.23 -9.91 19.81
N SER A 220 -11.64 -10.98 20.51
CA SER A 220 -11.12 -11.31 21.84
C SER A 220 -9.72 -11.90 21.82
N THR A 221 -9.38 -12.64 20.75
CA THR A 221 -8.09 -13.32 20.59
C THR A 221 -7.41 -12.86 19.30
N GLU A 222 -6.24 -12.23 19.43
CA GLU A 222 -5.38 -11.81 18.32
C GLU A 222 -4.22 -12.80 18.13
N LYS A 223 -3.96 -13.18 16.88
CA LYS A 223 -2.80 -13.96 16.46
C LYS A 223 -2.02 -13.21 15.38
N ASN A 224 -0.76 -13.61 15.20
CA ASN A 224 0.07 -13.12 14.11
C ASN A 224 0.93 -14.24 13.50
N LEU A 225 1.23 -14.08 12.22
CA LEU A 225 2.15 -14.95 11.47
C LEU A 225 3.25 -14.09 10.84
N THR A 226 4.46 -14.66 10.74
CA THR A 226 5.56 -14.02 10.02
C THR A 226 5.44 -14.33 8.53
N LEU A 227 5.49 -13.29 7.71
CA LEU A 227 5.56 -13.36 6.26
C LEU A 227 7.04 -13.43 5.88
N TYR A 228 7.47 -14.56 5.32
CA TYR A 228 8.81 -14.68 4.77
C TYR A 228 8.77 -14.22 3.32
N GLU A 229 9.48 -13.15 2.99
CA GLU A 229 9.79 -12.85 1.59
C GLU A 229 10.68 -13.99 1.08
N GLN A 230 10.21 -14.72 0.06
CA GLN A 230 11.12 -15.53 -0.74
C GLN A 230 11.99 -14.53 -1.51
N ILE A 231 13.24 -14.42 -1.08
CA ILE A 231 14.32 -13.68 -1.73
C ILE A 231 14.52 -14.20 -3.16
#